data_AF-A0A1W9XEY4-F1
#
_entry.id   AF-A0A1W9XEY4-F1
#
_cell.length_a   1.000
_cell.length_b   1.000
_cell.length_c   1.000
_cell.angle_alpha   90.00
_cell.angle_beta   90.00
_cell.angle_gamma   90.00
#
_symmetry.space_group_name_H-M   'P 1'
#
loop_
_entity.id
_entity.type
_entity.pdbx_description
1 polymer ?
#
loop_
_entity_poly.entity_id
_entity_poly.type
_entity_poly.pdbx_seq_one_letter_code
_entity_poly.pdbx_strand_id
1 'polypeptide(L)' 'MAERVKNLKKIEIYKSMKSLKKPGLWQDVYHTNDGDTERCIKLQKSRDGKAIIISFKEK' A
#
# COMPACT_ATOMS: atom_id res chain seq x y z
N MET A 1 1.68 12.53 -0.57
CA MET A 1 1.11 11.17 -0.31
C MET A 1 0.44 10.55 -1.54
N ALA A 2 -0.60 11.17 -2.12
CA ALA A 2 -1.30 10.61 -3.29
C ALA A 2 -0.40 10.43 -4.53
N GLU A 3 0.51 11.36 -4.78
CA GLU A 3 1.48 11.25 -5.89
C GLU A 3 2.46 10.10 -5.69
N ARG A 4 2.96 9.87 -4.46
CA ARG A 4 3.83 8.73 -4.19
C ARG A 4 3.13 7.41 -4.47
N VAL A 5 1.85 7.28 -4.11
CA VAL A 5 1.06 6.08 -4.40
C VAL A 5 0.87 5.88 -5.90
N LYS A 6 0.67 6.95 -6.69
CA LYS A 6 0.60 6.87 -8.15
C LYS A 6 1.92 6.41 -8.78
N ASN A 7 3.05 6.74 -8.14
CA ASN A 7 4.39 6.41 -8.63
C ASN A 7 4.97 5.13 -8.01
N LEU A 8 4.15 4.29 -7.36
CA LEU A 8 4.62 3.01 -6.82
C LEU A 8 5.06 2.07 -7.96
N LYS A 9 6.26 1.52 -7.85
CA LYS A 9 6.79 0.55 -8.81
C LYS A 9 6.49 -0.86 -8.34
N LYS A 10 6.29 -1.78 -9.28
CA LYS A 10 6.03 -3.20 -8.98
C LYS A 10 7.14 -3.85 -8.13
N ILE A 11 8.39 -3.41 -8.29
CA ILE A 11 9.53 -3.90 -7.50
C ILE A 11 9.47 -3.50 -6.02
N GLU A 12 8.67 -2.48 -5.68
CA GLU A 12 8.50 -2.00 -4.31
C GLU A 12 7.47 -2.82 -3.52
N ILE A 13 6.83 -3.81 -4.15
CA ILE A 13 5.89 -4.69 -3.46
C ILE A 13 6.67 -5.58 -2.50
N TYR A 14 6.32 -5.49 -1.22
CA TYR A 14 6.87 -6.35 -0.18
C TYR A 14 6.08 -7.64 -0.09
N LYS A 15 4.75 -7.54 0.09
CA LYS A 15 3.85 -8.71 0.12
C LYS A 15 2.39 -8.33 -0.08
N SER A 16 1.59 -9.29 -0.50
CA SER A 16 0.12 -9.22 -0.47
C SER A 16 -0.43 -10.06 0.68
N MET A 17 -1.38 -9.54 1.44
CA MET A 17 -1.98 -10.22 2.59
C MET A 17 -3.48 -9.98 2.70
N LYS A 18 -4.21 -10.92 3.29
CA LYS A 18 -5.63 -10.73 3.58
C LYS A 18 -5.83 -9.67 4.67
N SER A 19 -6.87 -8.85 4.53
CA SER A 19 -7.25 -7.90 5.57
C SER A 19 -7.82 -8.62 6.77
N LEU A 20 -7.22 -8.39 7.95
CA LEU A 20 -7.74 -8.91 9.22
C LEU A 20 -9.06 -8.23 9.64
N LYS A 21 -9.22 -6.94 9.30
CA LYS A 21 -10.41 -6.16 9.65
C LYS A 21 -11.57 -6.37 8.67
N LYS A 22 -11.28 -6.71 7.41
CA LYS A 22 -12.28 -6.91 6.35
C LYS A 22 -12.07 -8.25 5.65
N PRO A 23 -12.65 -9.35 6.18
CA PRO A 23 -12.53 -10.66 5.58
C PRO A 23 -12.92 -10.66 4.10
N GLY A 24 -12.14 -11.36 3.28
CA GLY A 24 -12.34 -11.43 1.82
C GLY A 24 -11.66 -10.32 1.02
N LEU A 25 -11.08 -9.30 1.66
CA LEU A 25 -10.28 -8.28 0.97
C LEU A 25 -8.78 -8.57 1.07
N TRP A 26 -8.06 -8.24 0.00
CA TRP A 26 -6.60 -8.32 -0.07
C TRP A 26 -5.98 -6.94 0.01
N GLN A 27 -4.83 -6.88 0.68
CA GLN A 27 -4.03 -5.69 0.89
C GLN A 27 -2.63 -5.93 0.35
N ASP A 28 -2.13 -5.00 -0.45
CA ASP A 28 -0.76 -4.99 -0.94
C ASP A 28 0.07 -4.04 -0.07
N VAL A 29 1.19 -4.55 0.43
CA VAL A 29 2.14 -3.79 1.24
C VAL A 29 3.34 -3.46 0.37
N TYR A 30 3.66 -2.18 0.29
CA TYR A 30 4.81 -1.66 -0.44
C TYR A 30 5.81 -1.07 0.56
N HIS A 31 7.10 -1.32 0.31
CA HIS A 31 8.19 -0.62 0.96
C HIS A 31 8.87 0.26 -0.08
N THR A 32 8.90 1.55 0.20
CA THR A 32 9.43 2.53 -0.73
C THR A 32 10.35 3.50 -0.04
N ASN A 33 11.40 3.90 -0.74
CA ASN A 33 12.30 4.96 -0.31
C ASN A 33 12.01 6.21 -1.13
N ASP A 34 11.85 7.33 -0.44
CA ASP A 34 11.66 8.66 -1.02
C ASP A 34 12.75 9.56 -0.47
N GLY A 35 13.91 9.56 -1.12
CA GLY A 35 15.14 10.13 -0.55
C GLY A 35 15.59 9.35 0.69
N ASP A 36 15.75 10.07 1.80
CA ASP A 36 16.19 9.52 3.08
C ASP A 36 15.07 8.86 3.91
N THR A 37 13.81 8.90 3.44
CA THR A 37 12.66 8.37 4.20
C THR A 37 12.21 7.01 3.66
N GLU A 38 12.27 5.98 4.50
CA GLU A 38 11.63 4.69 4.25
C GLU A 38 10.15 4.76 4.62
N ARG A 39 9.28 4.35 3.69
CA ARG A 39 7.83 4.41 3.84
C ARG A 39 7.21 3.05 3.59
N CYS A 40 6.31 2.66 4.49
CA CYS A 40 5.47 1.48 4.32
C CYS A 40 4.06 1.92 3.92
N ILE A 41 3.60 1.49 2.74
CA ILE A 41 2.29 1.85 2.19
C ILE A 41 1.44 0.58 2.07
N LYS A 42 0.27 0.58 2.70
CA LYS A 42 -0.72 -0.50 2.56
C LYS A 42 -1.87 -0.05 1.68
N LEU A 43 -2.03 -0.66 0.52
CA LEU A 43 -3.12 -0.43 -0.41
C LEU A 43 -4.14 -1.57 -0.32
N GLN A 44 -5.42 -1.23 -0.44
CA GLN A 44 -6.48 -2.23 -0.53
C GLN A 44 -7.44 -1.82 -1.64
N LYS A 45 -7.80 -2.76 -2.51
CA LYS A 45 -8.90 -2.53 -3.45
C LYS A 45 -10.23 -2.60 -2.70
N SER A 46 -11.07 -1.58 -2.87
CA SER A 46 -12.47 -1.63 -2.49
C SER A 46 -13.22 -2.63 -3.39
N ARG A 47 -14.42 -3.05 -2.96
CA ARG A 47 -15.29 -3.92 -3.77
C ARG A 47 -15.63 -3.30 -5.13
N ASP A 48 -15.67 -1.97 -5.22
CA ASP A 48 -15.93 -1.21 -6.44
C ASP A 48 -14.65 -0.95 -7.29
N GLY A 49 -13.55 -1.65 -6.99
CA GLY A 49 -12.29 -1.56 -7.75
C GLY A 49 -11.44 -0.33 -7.45
N LYS A 50 -11.93 0.65 -6.68
CA LYS A 50 -11.15 1.82 -6.25
C LYS A 50 -10.10 1.43 -5.21
N ALA A 51 -8.84 1.84 -5.40
CA ALA A 51 -7.78 1.62 -4.42
C ALA A 51 -7.92 2.62 -3.26
N ILE A 52 -7.87 2.12 -2.03
CA ILE A 52 -7.89 2.92 -0.81
C ILE A 52 -6.54 2.75 -0.11
N ILE A 53 -5.95 3.88 0.32
CA ILE A 53 -4.75 3.86 1.15
C ILE A 53 -5.18 3.56 2.58
N ILE A 54 -4.80 2.39 3.10
CA ILE A 54 -5.20 1.92 4.43
C ILE A 54 -4.26 2.45 5.50
N SER A 55 -2.96 2.53 5.19
CA SER A 55 -1.94 2.93 6.14
C SER A 55 -0.71 3.44 5.41
N PHE A 56 -0.10 4.48 5.99
CA PHE A 56 1.16 5.07 5.59
C PHE A 56 1.98 5.24 6.86
N LYS A 57 3.11 4.53 6.94
CA LYS A 57 4.03 4.63 8.07
C LYS A 57 5.36 5.13 7.55
N GLU A 58 5.78 6.26 8.07
CA GLU A 58 7.13 6.80 7.90
C GLU A 58 8.03 6.21 8.97
N LYS A 59 9.27 5.88 8.60
CA LYS A 59 10.33 5.49 9.51
C LYS A 59 11.43 6.52 9.47
#